data_AF-D2Q2C5-F1
#
_entry.id   AF-D2Q2C5-F1
#
_cell.length_a   1.000
_cell.length_b   1.000
_cell.length_c   1.000
_cell.angle_alpha   90.00
_cell.angle_beta   90.00
_cell.angle_gamma   90.00
#
_symmetry.space_group_name_H-M   'P 1'
#
loop_
_entity.id
_entity.type
_entity.pdbx_description
1 polymer ?
#
loop_
_entity_poly.entity_id
_entity_poly.type
_entity_poly.pdbx_seq_one_letter_code
_entity_poly.pdbx_strand_id
1 'polypeptide(L)'
;MVTGAPGAGKSTVVPELLRLSAGGLVVMDMDELLDDEGSLLGITIADQSGAPHWPAYNLVWRRITELVRRSGIPVLLLSPLSPSQLPEGRWLHLDCPDAVRRERLAARGWDAAAIDAAIHDAAETRKLVPRSVPGDGTPEEAAEQILAWVQE
;
A
#
# COMPACT_ATOMS: atom_id res chain seq x y z
N MET A 1 5.71 3.32 -6.71
CA MET A 1 4.61 3.20 -5.73
C MET A 1 3.78 1.99 -6.09
N VAL A 2 3.42 1.17 -5.10
CA VAL A 2 2.40 0.13 -5.24
C VAL A 2 1.20 0.57 -4.42
N THR A 3 0.10 0.88 -5.09
CA THR A 3 -1.17 1.21 -4.42
C THR A 3 -2.00 -0.04 -4.22
N GLY A 4 -2.86 -0.05 -3.22
CA GLY A 4 -3.87 -1.09 -3.06
C GLY A 4 -4.79 -0.78 -1.89
N ALA A 5 -6.08 -0.99 -2.09
CA ALA A 5 -7.07 -0.86 -1.03
C ALA A 5 -6.79 -1.83 0.15
N PRO A 6 -7.35 -1.59 1.34
CA PRO A 6 -7.29 -2.55 2.44
C PRO A 6 -7.69 -3.96 1.98
N GLY A 7 -6.96 -4.97 2.46
CA GLY A 7 -7.17 -6.38 2.08
C GLY A 7 -6.52 -6.84 0.77
N ALA A 8 -5.89 -5.94 0.01
CA ALA A 8 -5.19 -6.29 -1.24
C ALA A 8 -3.92 -7.16 -1.04
N GLY A 9 -3.35 -7.19 0.17
CA GLY A 9 -2.16 -7.99 0.49
C GLY A 9 -0.83 -7.22 0.53
N LYS A 10 -0.87 -5.88 0.59
CA LYS A 10 0.33 -5.01 0.65
C LYS A 10 1.35 -5.46 1.71
N SER A 11 0.97 -5.46 2.98
CA SER A 11 1.88 -5.85 4.07
C SER A 11 2.32 -7.32 3.98
N THR A 12 1.49 -8.19 3.38
CA THR A 12 1.81 -9.61 3.19
C THR A 12 2.87 -9.83 2.12
N VAL A 13 2.97 -8.94 1.12
CA VAL A 13 3.97 -9.07 0.05
C VAL A 13 5.34 -8.47 0.43
N VAL A 14 5.40 -7.61 1.46
CA VAL A 14 6.66 -6.97 1.91
C VAL A 14 7.77 -7.96 2.24
N PRO A 15 7.56 -9.03 3.04
CA PRO A 15 8.63 -9.98 3.34
C PRO A 15 9.20 -10.65 2.09
N GLU A 16 8.35 -10.98 1.12
CA GLU A 16 8.78 -11.59 -0.15
C GLU A 16 9.53 -10.59 -1.03
N LEU A 17 9.10 -9.33 -1.09
CA LEU A 17 9.83 -8.26 -1.77
C LEU A 17 11.24 -8.08 -1.19
N LEU A 18 11.37 -8.11 0.14
CA LEU A 18 12.66 -8.01 0.81
C LEU A 18 13.55 -9.24 0.56
N ARG A 19 12.96 -10.44 0.56
CA ARG A 19 13.68 -11.70 0.32
C ARG A 19 14.16 -11.85 -1.13
N LEU A 20 13.34 -11.47 -2.09
CA LEU A 20 13.59 -11.64 -3.53
C LEU A 20 14.38 -10.46 -4.14
N SER A 21 14.32 -9.29 -3.51
CA SER A 21 15.14 -8.15 -3.89
C SER A 21 16.63 -8.51 -3.82
N ALA A 22 17.35 -8.38 -4.93
CA ALA A 22 18.80 -8.60 -5.00
C ALA A 22 19.63 -7.49 -4.31
N GLY A 23 19.01 -6.70 -3.42
CA GLY A 23 19.58 -5.51 -2.81
C GLY A 23 19.44 -4.26 -3.70
N GLY A 24 19.74 -3.10 -3.12
CA GLY A 24 19.69 -1.82 -3.83
C GLY A 24 18.29 -1.22 -3.99
N LEU A 25 17.24 -1.83 -3.43
CA LEU A 25 15.88 -1.29 -3.36
C LEU A 25 15.45 -1.16 -1.91
N VAL A 26 14.97 0.02 -1.52
CA VAL A 26 14.29 0.21 -0.23
C VAL A 26 12.81 -0.06 -0.42
N VAL A 27 12.30 -1.08 0.26
CA VAL A 27 10.86 -1.42 0.31
C VAL A 27 10.31 -0.86 1.62
N MET A 28 9.19 -0.16 1.56
CA MET A 28 8.49 0.38 2.73
C MET A 28 7.00 0.15 2.58
N ASP A 29 6.31 -0.12 3.67
CA ASP A 29 4.86 -0.11 3.73
C ASP A 29 4.38 1.07 4.57
N MET A 30 3.39 1.80 4.06
CA MET A 30 2.83 2.98 4.70
C MET A 30 2.32 2.67 6.12
N ASP A 31 1.88 1.45 6.37
CA ASP A 31 1.37 1.04 7.68
C ASP A 31 2.49 0.80 8.72
N GLU A 32 3.77 0.67 8.32
CA GLU A 32 4.91 0.39 9.23
C GLU A 32 5.26 1.53 10.20
N LEU A 33 4.78 2.76 9.94
CA LEU A 33 4.96 3.88 10.87
C LEU A 33 3.89 3.94 11.95
N LEU A 34 2.81 3.17 11.80
CA LEU A 34 1.71 3.14 12.75
C LEU A 34 2.01 2.11 13.86
N ASP A 35 1.61 2.42 15.08
CA ASP A 35 1.54 1.44 16.15
C ASP A 35 0.36 0.46 15.96
N ASP A 36 0.25 -0.51 16.88
CA ASP A 36 -0.80 -1.54 16.84
C ASP A 36 -2.22 -0.94 16.93
N GLU A 37 -2.34 0.27 17.49
CA GLU A 37 -3.57 1.05 17.57
C GLU A 37 -3.83 1.92 16.33
N GLY A 38 -2.97 1.88 15.32
CA GLY A 38 -3.13 2.66 14.09
C GLY A 38 -2.81 4.15 14.26
N SER A 39 -1.96 4.48 15.23
CA SER A 39 -1.53 5.84 15.56
C SER A 39 -0.06 6.07 15.20
N LEU A 40 0.27 7.32 14.86
CA LEU A 40 1.65 7.77 14.71
C LEU A 40 1.97 8.73 15.86
N LEU A 41 2.89 8.34 16.74
CA LEU A 41 3.32 9.18 17.87
C LEU A 41 2.14 9.67 18.74
N GLY A 42 1.15 8.80 18.97
CA GLY A 42 -0.06 9.10 19.73
C GLY A 42 -1.14 9.87 18.97
N ILE A 43 -0.98 10.10 17.67
CA ILE A 43 -2.00 10.70 16.80
C ILE A 43 -2.68 9.59 16.00
N THR A 44 -3.98 9.42 16.16
CA THR A 44 -4.77 8.42 15.41
C THR A 44 -4.78 8.75 13.91
N ILE A 45 -4.45 7.75 13.08
CA ILE A 45 -4.42 7.87 11.61
C ILE A 45 -5.36 6.88 10.93
N ALA A 46 -5.36 5.62 11.36
CA ALA A 46 -5.96 4.51 10.62
C ALA A 46 -7.49 4.39 10.71
N ASP A 47 -8.15 5.14 11.59
CA ASP A 47 -9.61 5.17 11.71
C ASP A 47 -10.22 6.48 11.15
N GLN A 48 -11.56 6.55 11.16
CA GLN A 48 -12.29 7.70 10.62
C GLN A 48 -11.97 9.03 11.31
N SER A 49 -11.63 9.00 12.61
CA SER A 49 -11.25 10.20 13.36
C SER A 49 -9.91 10.77 12.87
N GLY A 50 -9.06 9.92 12.29
CA GLY A 50 -7.78 10.29 11.69
C GLY A 50 -7.88 11.09 10.39
N ALA A 51 -9.06 11.18 9.74
CA ALA A 51 -9.25 11.82 8.43
C ALA A 51 -8.59 13.22 8.29
N PRO A 52 -8.66 14.14 9.27
CA PRO A 52 -8.00 15.44 9.20
C PRO A 52 -6.46 15.36 9.16
N HIS A 53 -5.87 14.27 9.63
CA HIS A 53 -4.42 14.07 9.72
C HIS A 53 -3.81 13.46 8.46
N TRP A 54 -4.61 12.85 7.58
CA TRP A 54 -4.14 12.20 6.34
C TRP A 54 -3.31 13.12 5.45
N PRO A 55 -3.67 14.40 5.20
CA PRO A 55 -2.83 15.29 4.40
C PRO A 55 -1.43 15.48 4.99
N ALA A 56 -1.32 15.62 6.32
CA ALA A 56 -0.04 15.76 7.00
C ALA A 56 0.76 14.44 6.98
N TYR A 57 0.09 13.31 7.18
CA TYR A 57 0.70 11.99 7.11
C TYR A 57 1.27 11.67 5.72
N ASN A 58 0.55 12.04 4.66
CA ASN A 58 1.03 11.92 3.28
C ASN A 58 2.30 12.75 3.04
N LEU A 59 2.38 13.95 3.64
CA LEU A 59 3.59 14.78 3.55
C LEU A 59 4.78 14.14 4.27
N VAL A 60 4.56 13.46 5.41
CA VAL A 60 5.62 12.71 6.10
C VAL A 60 6.21 11.64 5.16
N TRP A 61 5.35 10.84 4.52
CA TRP A 61 5.79 9.83 3.57
C TRP A 61 6.50 10.42 2.34
N ARG A 62 6.02 11.57 1.82
CA ARG A 62 6.74 12.28 0.77
C ARG A 62 8.15 12.67 1.23
N ARG A 63 8.31 13.22 2.45
CA ARG A 63 9.63 13.55 2.99
C ARG A 63 10.52 12.31 3.17
N ILE A 64 9.99 11.22 3.71
CA ILE A 64 10.76 9.97 3.88
C ILE A 64 11.27 9.46 2.53
N THR A 65 10.40 9.36 1.52
CA THR A 65 10.80 8.90 0.19
C THR A 65 11.79 9.85 -0.49
N GLU A 66 11.63 11.18 -0.36
CA GLU A 66 12.59 12.20 -0.82
C GLU A 66 13.98 12.00 -0.16
N LEU A 67 14.03 11.74 1.15
CA LEU A 67 15.26 11.57 1.93
C LEU A 67 16.06 10.33 1.54
N VAL A 68 15.40 9.25 1.14
CA VAL A 68 16.07 8.03 0.64
C VAL A 68 16.54 8.24 -0.80
N ARG A 69 15.66 8.79 -1.65
CA ARG A 69 15.96 9.02 -3.08
C ARG A 69 17.13 9.97 -3.30
N ARG A 70 17.30 11.02 -2.48
CA ARG A 70 18.45 11.94 -2.58
C ARG A 70 19.80 11.26 -2.36
N SER A 71 19.82 10.10 -1.71
CA SER A 71 21.02 9.28 -1.53
C SER A 71 21.27 8.33 -2.72
N GLY A 72 20.49 8.44 -3.80
CA GLY A 72 20.63 7.62 -5.01
C GLY A 72 20.00 6.23 -4.93
N ILE A 73 19.27 5.93 -3.85
CA ILE A 73 18.66 4.61 -3.61
C ILE A 73 17.20 4.63 -4.12
N PRO A 74 16.80 3.71 -5.02
CA PRO A 74 15.41 3.61 -5.45
C PRO A 74 14.50 3.13 -4.30
N VAL A 75 13.24 3.56 -4.36
CA VAL A 75 12.23 3.33 -3.33
C VAL A 75 10.99 2.68 -3.92
N LEU A 76 10.53 1.62 -3.27
CA LEU A 76 9.23 0.99 -3.49
C LEU A 76 8.37 1.18 -2.23
N LEU A 77 7.48 2.17 -2.26
CA LEU A 77 6.49 2.39 -1.20
C LEU A 77 5.18 1.67 -1.55
N LEU A 78 4.69 0.84 -0.64
CA LEU A 78 3.35 0.27 -0.64
C LEU A 78 2.43 1.20 0.16
N SER A 79 1.27 1.57 -0.38
CA SER A 79 0.37 2.50 0.32
C SER A 79 -1.08 2.38 -0.17
N PRO A 80 -2.07 2.89 0.57
CA PRO A 80 -3.43 3.07 0.05
C PRO A 80 -3.57 4.35 -0.81
N LEU A 81 -2.49 5.11 -1.03
CA LEU A 81 -2.56 6.41 -1.68
C LEU A 81 -2.82 6.30 -3.18
N SER A 82 -3.39 7.36 -3.72
CA SER A 82 -3.58 7.56 -5.15
C SER A 82 -2.51 8.48 -5.76
N PRO A 83 -2.33 8.48 -7.09
CA PRO A 83 -1.45 9.41 -7.79
C PRO A 83 -1.68 10.89 -7.49
N SER A 84 -2.91 11.30 -7.18
CA SER A 84 -3.19 12.71 -6.83
C SER A 84 -2.70 13.10 -5.43
N GLN A 85 -2.58 12.13 -4.51
CA GLN A 85 -2.13 12.35 -3.14
C GLN A 85 -0.59 12.33 -3.01
N LEU A 86 0.10 11.59 -3.88
CA LEU A 86 1.55 11.51 -3.90
C LEU A 86 2.08 11.43 -5.36
N PRO A 87 2.09 12.54 -6.12
CA PRO A 87 2.24 12.54 -7.58
C PRO A 87 3.59 12.05 -8.12
N GLU A 88 4.53 11.67 -7.28
CA GLU A 88 5.88 11.29 -7.67
C GLU A 88 6.01 9.81 -8.03
N GLY A 89 6.65 9.54 -9.17
CA GLY A 89 7.09 8.19 -9.57
C GLY A 89 6.08 7.41 -10.40
N ARG A 90 6.43 6.15 -10.66
CA ARG A 90 5.57 5.19 -11.37
C ARG A 90 4.62 4.50 -10.39
N TRP A 91 3.43 4.17 -10.86
CA TRP A 91 2.37 3.53 -10.07
C TRP A 91 2.04 2.14 -10.60
N LEU A 92 1.85 1.22 -9.67
CA LEU A 92 1.35 -0.13 -9.90
C LEU A 92 0.23 -0.39 -8.90
N HIS A 93 -0.85 -1.03 -9.34
CA HIS A 93 -1.94 -1.44 -8.46
C HIS A 93 -1.70 -2.90 -8.01
N LEU A 94 -1.75 -3.16 -6.72
CA LEU A 94 -1.90 -4.50 -6.16
C LEU A 94 -3.37 -4.69 -5.80
N ASP A 95 -4.03 -5.64 -6.44
CA ASP A 95 -5.48 -5.80 -6.32
C ASP A 95 -5.88 -7.27 -6.17
N CYS A 96 -7.05 -7.51 -5.57
CA CYS A 96 -7.68 -8.81 -5.50
C CYS A 96 -9.17 -8.72 -5.85
N PRO A 97 -9.81 -9.83 -6.24
CA PRO A 97 -11.25 -9.86 -6.43
C PRO A 97 -11.99 -9.43 -5.15
N ASP A 98 -13.13 -8.75 -5.32
CA ASP A 98 -13.87 -8.20 -4.18
C ASP A 98 -14.34 -9.28 -3.21
N ALA A 99 -14.64 -10.50 -3.68
CA ALA A 99 -14.95 -11.64 -2.83
C ALA A 99 -13.79 -12.00 -1.88
N VAL A 100 -12.56 -12.04 -2.42
CA VAL A 100 -11.35 -12.32 -1.63
C VAL A 100 -11.10 -11.19 -0.62
N ARG A 101 -11.31 -9.94 -1.01
CA ARG A 101 -11.21 -8.79 -0.09
C ARG A 101 -12.21 -8.88 1.05
N ARG A 102 -13.48 -9.18 0.75
CA ARG A 102 -14.54 -9.36 1.77
C ARG A 102 -14.14 -10.43 2.77
N GLU A 103 -13.70 -11.59 2.30
CA GLU A 103 -13.27 -12.68 3.16
C GLU A 103 -12.10 -12.28 4.06
N ARG A 104 -11.04 -11.69 3.48
CA ARG A 104 -9.85 -11.27 4.22
C ARG A 104 -10.14 -10.22 5.29
N LEU A 105 -10.97 -9.22 4.96
CA LEU A 105 -11.31 -8.15 5.91
C LEU A 105 -12.27 -8.64 6.99
N ALA A 106 -13.25 -9.48 6.64
CA ALA A 106 -14.14 -10.10 7.63
C ALA A 106 -13.35 -11.00 8.61
N ALA A 107 -12.37 -11.75 8.12
CA ALA A 107 -11.49 -12.57 8.97
C ALA A 107 -10.63 -11.72 9.94
N ARG A 108 -10.41 -10.44 9.63
CA ARG A 108 -9.75 -9.46 10.51
C ARG A 108 -10.71 -8.76 11.49
N GLY A 109 -11.99 -9.14 11.49
CA GLY A 109 -13.01 -8.56 12.36
C GLY A 109 -13.54 -7.20 11.91
N TRP A 110 -13.32 -6.80 10.65
CA TRP A 110 -13.91 -5.56 10.13
C TRP A 110 -15.43 -5.69 10.01
N ASP A 111 -16.14 -4.60 10.30
CA ASP A 111 -17.58 -4.55 10.10
C ASP A 111 -17.95 -4.40 8.62
N ALA A 112 -19.23 -4.65 8.30
CA ALA A 112 -19.72 -4.62 6.92
C ALA A 112 -19.56 -3.25 6.25
N ALA A 113 -19.70 -2.14 7.00
CA ALA A 113 -19.60 -0.80 6.46
C ALA A 113 -18.15 -0.46 6.08
N ALA A 114 -17.18 -0.83 6.92
CA ALA A 114 -15.76 -0.69 6.64
C ALA A 114 -15.32 -1.56 5.44
N ILE A 115 -15.87 -2.77 5.32
CA ILE A 115 -15.62 -3.65 4.18
C ILE A 115 -16.16 -3.04 2.88
N ASP A 116 -17.39 -2.52 2.89
CA ASP A 116 -17.97 -1.89 1.71
C ASP A 116 -17.23 -0.62 1.31
N ALA A 117 -16.75 0.18 2.27
CA ALA A 117 -15.87 1.31 2.02
C ALA A 117 -14.56 0.88 1.33
N ALA A 118 -13.89 -0.17 1.83
CA ALA A 118 -12.66 -0.68 1.23
C ALA A 118 -12.87 -1.23 -0.20
N ILE A 119 -14.06 -1.76 -0.50
CA ILE A 119 -14.42 -2.21 -1.86
C ILE A 119 -14.66 -1.02 -2.77
N HIS A 120 -15.32 0.03 -2.27
CA HIS A 120 -15.47 1.27 -3.00
C HIS A 120 -14.11 1.88 -3.34
N ASP A 121 -13.19 1.95 -2.37
CA ASP A 121 -11.82 2.43 -2.58
C ASP A 121 -11.07 1.60 -3.63
N ALA A 122 -11.23 0.27 -3.61
CA ALA A 122 -10.66 -0.61 -4.62
C ALA A 122 -11.21 -0.30 -6.02
N ALA A 123 -12.52 -0.08 -6.14
CA ALA A 123 -13.17 0.27 -7.41
C ALA A 123 -12.67 1.63 -7.95
N GLU A 124 -12.47 2.63 -7.09
CA GLU A 124 -11.87 3.91 -7.48
C GLU A 124 -10.40 3.75 -7.88
N THR A 125 -9.62 2.98 -7.13
CA THR A 125 -8.20 2.75 -7.40
C THR A 125 -7.97 2.10 -8.78
N ARG A 126 -8.83 1.14 -9.16
CA ARG A 126 -8.81 0.51 -10.51
C ARG A 126 -8.93 1.52 -11.65
N LYS A 127 -9.66 2.63 -11.44
CA LYS A 127 -9.82 3.69 -12.44
C LYS A 127 -8.57 4.58 -12.54
N LEU A 128 -7.85 4.76 -11.44
CA LEU A 128 -6.72 5.67 -11.32
C LEU A 128 -5.39 5.03 -11.73
N VAL A 129 -5.21 3.74 -11.45
CA VAL A 129 -3.97 2.99 -11.73
C VAL A 129 -4.31 1.72 -12.51
N PRO A 130 -4.32 1.78 -13.86
CA PRO A 130 -4.84 0.68 -14.69
C PRO A 130 -3.91 -0.53 -14.75
N ARG A 131 -2.61 -0.35 -14.50
CA ARG A 131 -1.66 -1.46 -14.45
C ARG A 131 -1.75 -2.16 -13.10
N SER A 132 -2.11 -3.43 -13.09
CA SER A 132 -2.35 -4.19 -11.87
C SER A 132 -1.54 -5.49 -11.81
N VAL A 133 -1.15 -5.88 -10.60
CA VAL A 133 -0.68 -7.22 -10.22
C VAL A 133 -1.76 -7.89 -9.37
N PRO A 134 -2.08 -9.18 -9.62
CA PRO A 134 -3.00 -9.94 -8.79
C PRO A 134 -2.41 -10.22 -7.41
N GLY A 135 -3.21 -10.00 -6.37
CA GLY A 135 -2.91 -10.23 -4.96
C GLY A 135 -3.75 -11.36 -4.34
N ASP A 136 -4.40 -12.18 -5.16
CA ASP A 136 -5.19 -13.37 -4.79
C ASP A 136 -4.47 -14.70 -4.99
N GLY A 137 -3.26 -14.68 -5.56
CA GLY A 137 -2.30 -15.79 -5.55
C GLY A 137 -1.44 -15.83 -4.29
N THR A 138 -0.24 -16.40 -4.39
CA THR A 138 0.74 -16.39 -3.30
C THR A 138 1.40 -15.01 -3.19
N PRO A 139 1.86 -14.62 -1.97
CA PRO A 139 2.64 -13.39 -1.81
C PRO A 139 3.92 -13.37 -2.65
N GLU A 140 4.55 -14.53 -2.84
CA GLU A 140 5.76 -14.68 -3.65
C GLU A 140 5.49 -14.33 -5.13
N GLU A 141 4.45 -14.88 -5.73
CA GLU A 141 4.06 -14.57 -7.13
C GLU A 141 3.74 -13.08 -7.33
N ALA A 142 3.12 -12.43 -6.34
CA ALA A 142 2.87 -11.00 -6.39
C ALA A 142 4.19 -10.19 -6.29
N ALA A 143 5.10 -10.59 -5.40
CA ALA A 143 6.40 -9.94 -5.24
C ALA A 143 7.25 -10.04 -6.51
N GLU A 144 7.29 -11.21 -7.15
CA GLU A 144 8.01 -11.41 -8.41
C GLU A 144 7.51 -10.48 -9.51
N GLN A 145 6.18 -10.37 -9.67
CA GLN A 145 5.58 -9.48 -10.68
C GLN A 145 5.83 -8.00 -10.37
N ILE A 146 5.78 -7.61 -9.10
CA ILE A 146 6.11 -6.24 -8.67
C ILE A 146 7.59 -5.94 -8.98
N LEU A 147 8.51 -6.85 -8.66
CA LEU A 147 9.94 -6.67 -8.92
C LEU A 147 10.26 -6.65 -10.41
N ALA A 148 9.60 -7.49 -11.22
CA ALA A 148 9.72 -7.44 -12.68
C ALA A 148 9.34 -6.04 -13.20
N TRP A 149 8.22 -5.48 -12.72
CA TRP A 149 7.81 -4.13 -13.08
C TRP A 149 8.80 -3.04 -12.64
N VAL A 150 9.45 -3.20 -11.49
CA VAL A 150 10.48 -2.26 -11.02
C VAL A 150 11.67 -2.21 -11.98
N GLN A 151 12.03 -3.33 -12.61
CA GLN A 151 13.17 -3.44 -13.54
C GLN A 151 12.86 -3.01 -14.98
N GLU A 152 11.60 -2.76 -15.32
CA GLU A 152 11.20 -2.16 -16.61
C GLU A 152 11.54 -0.67 -16.69
#